data_AF-A0A259JCR8-F1
#
_entry.id   AF-A0A259JCR8-F1
#
_cell.length_a   1.000
_cell.length_b   1.000
_cell.length_c   1.000
_cell.angle_alpha   90.00
_cell.angle_beta   90.00
_cell.angle_gamma   90.00
#
_symmetry.space_group_name_H-M   'P 1'
#
loop_
_entity.id
_entity.type
_entity.pdbx_description
1 polymer ?
#
loop_
_entity_poly.entity_id
_entity_poly.type
_entity_poly.pdbx_seq_one_letter_code
_entity_poly.pdbx_strand_id
1 'polypeptide(L)'
;MLVAGCATAPLDEAGSLSSYSDLAAADGLVTKTKLRVNKDAVLAAKTVRLVPATFSDAARRDGVSDAQRALVANAVNRSLCAGLSERFEVVSASDPADLTVHAVITHMTVTDPNAVAATKVASVAKSFLLPGVPVPTPRLPIGLGTLSIEAEARARNGTQDAAMVWGRGANALSGSARVSNVGDAYELANAFGEDFSKLMVTGESPFKSLSGPPSAERLQSWAGGAPKYAACEVFGREQGVTGLVSG
;
A
#
# COMPACT_ATOMS: atom_id res chain seq x y z
N MET A 1 -29.65 -15.81 -11.98
CA MET A 1 -28.81 -14.79 -12.64
C MET A 1 -28.28 -13.87 -11.54
N LEU A 2 -27.12 -14.17 -10.96
CA LEU A 2 -26.50 -13.32 -9.94
C LEU A 2 -25.69 -12.23 -10.65
N VAL A 3 -26.05 -10.98 -10.44
CA VAL A 3 -25.28 -9.82 -10.90
C VAL A 3 -24.07 -9.72 -9.97
N ALA A 4 -22.88 -10.10 -10.46
CA ALA A 4 -21.63 -9.83 -9.75
C ALA A 4 -21.40 -8.31 -9.77
N GLY A 5 -21.71 -7.63 -8.67
CA GLY A 5 -21.40 -6.22 -8.49
C GLY A 5 -19.89 -6.05 -8.37
N CYS A 6 -19.27 -5.31 -9.30
CA CYS A 6 -17.88 -4.89 -9.17
C CYS A 6 -17.76 -3.96 -7.95
N ALA A 7 -17.00 -4.36 -6.94
CA ALA A 7 -16.66 -3.47 -5.83
C ALA A 7 -15.83 -2.30 -6.38
N THR A 8 -16.39 -1.09 -6.33
CA THR A 8 -15.71 0.14 -6.75
C THR A 8 -15.36 0.94 -5.51
N ALA A 9 -14.08 1.26 -5.36
CA ALA A 9 -13.61 2.12 -4.27
C ALA A 9 -14.06 3.57 -4.54
N PRO A 10 -14.55 4.31 -3.52
CA PRO A 10 -14.81 5.73 -3.67
C PRO A 10 -13.49 6.47 -3.90
N LEU A 11 -13.50 7.47 -4.80
CA LEU A 11 -12.36 8.36 -5.02
C LEU A 11 -12.63 9.76 -4.48
N ASP A 12 -13.45 9.82 -3.43
CA ASP A 12 -13.90 11.06 -2.84
C ASP A 12 -12.71 11.75 -2.15
N GLU A 13 -12.64 13.06 -2.36
CA GLU A 13 -11.65 13.93 -1.73
C GLU A 13 -11.97 14.02 -0.23
N ALA A 14 -11.24 13.26 0.57
CA ALA A 14 -11.53 13.05 1.98
C ALA A 14 -11.01 14.16 2.90
N GLY A 15 -10.40 15.20 2.32
CA GLY A 15 -9.87 16.37 3.00
C GLY A 15 -8.51 16.18 3.66
N SER A 16 -7.74 15.12 3.33
CA SER A 16 -6.43 14.90 3.94
C SER A 16 -5.27 15.57 3.20
N LEU A 17 -5.46 15.91 1.93
CA LEU A 17 -4.44 16.60 1.12
C LEU A 17 -4.38 18.10 1.44
N SER A 18 -3.18 18.68 1.42
CA SER A 18 -3.01 20.15 1.56
C SER A 18 -3.64 20.94 0.41
N SER A 19 -3.69 20.37 -0.79
CA SER A 19 -4.48 20.86 -1.92
C SER A 19 -4.96 19.70 -2.79
N TYR A 20 -6.10 19.91 -3.43
CA TYR A 20 -6.65 19.07 -4.50
C TYR A 20 -6.54 19.72 -5.89
N SER A 21 -5.99 20.94 -5.94
CA SER A 21 -5.87 21.70 -7.18
C SER A 21 -4.95 21.01 -8.21
N ASP A 22 -5.38 21.04 -9.46
CA ASP A 22 -4.66 20.49 -10.62
C ASP A 22 -4.40 18.98 -10.55
N LEU A 23 -5.11 18.26 -9.66
CA LEU A 23 -5.18 16.80 -9.71
C LEU A 23 -5.86 16.37 -11.02
N ALA A 24 -5.11 15.69 -11.87
CA ALA A 24 -5.61 15.19 -13.14
C ALA A 24 -5.95 13.70 -13.02
N ALA A 25 -7.06 13.29 -13.66
CA ALA A 25 -7.37 11.88 -13.81
C ALA A 25 -6.22 11.17 -14.55
N ALA A 26 -5.74 10.09 -13.96
CA ALA A 26 -4.72 9.21 -14.50
C ALA A 26 -5.22 7.77 -14.41
N ASP A 27 -6.39 7.54 -14.98
CA ASP A 27 -7.05 6.24 -14.90
C ASP A 27 -6.30 5.20 -15.75
N GLY A 28 -5.95 4.08 -15.12
CA GLY A 28 -5.65 2.84 -15.84
C GLY A 28 -6.94 2.08 -16.17
N LEU A 29 -6.85 0.93 -16.84
CA LEU A 29 -8.02 0.07 -17.10
C LEU A 29 -8.78 -0.39 -15.84
N VAL A 30 -8.16 -0.27 -14.66
CA VAL A 30 -8.52 -1.00 -13.43
C VAL A 30 -8.52 -0.14 -12.17
N THR A 31 -7.76 0.96 -12.17
CA THR A 31 -7.55 1.82 -11.00
C THR A 31 -8.17 3.18 -11.31
N LYS A 32 -9.01 3.69 -10.41
CA LYS A 32 -9.41 5.10 -10.45
C LYS A 32 -8.32 5.88 -9.73
N THR A 33 -7.76 6.91 -10.37
CA THR A 33 -6.71 7.72 -9.74
C THR A 33 -6.74 9.14 -10.22
N LYS A 34 -6.63 10.08 -9.29
CA LYS A 34 -6.27 11.46 -9.59
C LYS A 34 -4.87 11.73 -9.04
N LEU A 35 -4.02 12.37 -9.82
CA LEU A 35 -2.66 12.70 -9.37
C LEU A 35 -2.16 14.02 -9.91
N ARG A 36 -1.18 14.58 -9.20
CA ARG A 36 -0.41 15.77 -9.58
C ARG A 36 1.03 15.50 -9.16
N VAL A 37 1.99 15.91 -10.00
CA VAL A 37 3.40 15.90 -9.64
C VAL A 37 4.12 17.11 -10.24
N ASN A 38 4.90 17.78 -9.41
CA ASN A 38 5.90 18.76 -9.82
C ASN A 38 7.19 17.99 -10.13
N LYS A 39 7.35 17.58 -11.39
CA LYS A 39 8.44 16.70 -11.84
C LYS A 39 9.82 17.24 -11.44
N ASP A 40 10.07 18.52 -11.67
CA ASP A 40 11.38 19.12 -11.40
C ASP A 40 11.69 19.12 -9.90
N ALA A 41 10.71 19.44 -9.04
CA ALA A 41 10.89 19.43 -7.59
C ALA A 41 11.12 18.02 -7.04
N VAL A 42 10.30 17.03 -7.44
CA VAL A 42 10.47 15.66 -6.94
C VAL A 42 11.77 15.02 -7.42
N LEU A 43 12.23 15.35 -8.64
CA LEU A 43 13.49 14.85 -9.18
C LEU A 43 14.72 15.55 -8.60
N ALA A 44 14.59 16.79 -8.11
CA ALA A 44 15.66 17.50 -7.41
C ALA A 44 15.87 17.04 -5.96
N ALA A 45 14.82 16.54 -5.30
CA ALA A 45 14.91 16.03 -3.93
C ALA A 45 15.78 14.78 -3.81
N LYS A 46 16.51 14.64 -2.69
CA LYS A 46 17.40 13.49 -2.41
C LYS A 46 16.92 12.67 -1.23
N THR A 47 16.37 13.34 -0.24
CA THR A 47 15.92 12.73 1.03
C THR A 47 14.42 12.76 1.15
N VAL A 48 13.85 11.68 1.67
CA VAL A 48 12.42 11.58 1.98
C VAL A 48 12.22 11.11 3.41
N ARG A 49 11.25 11.71 4.10
CA ARG A 49 10.78 11.26 5.40
C ARG A 49 9.35 10.75 5.25
N LEU A 50 9.11 9.54 5.73
CA LEU A 50 7.78 8.96 5.75
C LEU A 50 7.13 9.23 7.11
N VAL A 51 6.00 9.94 7.10
CA VAL A 51 5.12 10.01 8.27
C VAL A 51 4.27 8.74 8.30
N PRO A 52 4.15 8.04 9.45
CA PRO A 52 3.36 6.82 9.52
C PRO A 52 1.94 7.02 8.98
N ALA A 53 1.53 6.15 8.06
CA ALA A 53 0.19 6.18 7.48
C ALA A 53 -0.89 6.11 8.57
N THR A 54 -1.96 6.87 8.39
CA THR A 54 -3.07 6.96 9.35
C THR A 54 -4.41 6.69 8.69
N PHE A 55 -5.44 6.42 9.49
CA PHE A 55 -6.82 6.34 9.01
C PHE A 55 -7.52 7.67 9.25
N SER A 56 -8.25 8.15 8.24
CA SER A 56 -9.21 9.25 8.39
C SER A 56 -10.31 8.91 9.40
N ASP A 57 -10.95 9.92 9.96
CA ASP A 57 -12.07 9.71 10.90
C ASP A 57 -13.26 8.99 10.25
N ALA A 58 -13.45 9.17 8.94
CA ALA A 58 -14.48 8.44 8.19
C ALA A 58 -14.13 6.95 8.06
N ALA A 59 -12.88 6.62 7.74
CA ALA A 59 -12.41 5.23 7.59
C ALA A 59 -12.35 4.45 8.91
N ARG A 60 -12.40 5.13 10.06
CA ARG A 60 -12.38 4.49 11.38
C ARG A 60 -13.73 3.94 11.83
N ARG A 61 -14.83 4.29 11.16
CA ARG A 61 -16.19 4.09 11.71
C ARG A 61 -16.78 2.68 11.53
N ASP A 62 -16.21 1.81 10.68
CA ASP A 62 -16.85 0.55 10.31
C ASP A 62 -15.96 -0.69 10.50
N GLY A 63 -16.54 -1.78 11.02
CA GLY A 63 -16.23 -3.21 10.77
C GLY A 63 -14.80 -3.75 10.97
N VAL A 64 -13.82 -2.91 11.28
CA VAL A 64 -12.39 -3.20 11.31
C VAL A 64 -11.86 -2.90 12.71
N SER A 65 -11.09 -3.81 13.29
CA SER A 65 -10.42 -3.59 14.58
C SER A 65 -9.18 -2.68 14.46
N ASP A 66 -8.75 -2.08 15.56
CA ASP A 66 -7.50 -1.29 15.60
C ASP A 66 -6.27 -2.10 15.17
N ALA A 67 -6.23 -3.39 15.53
CA ALA A 67 -5.16 -4.28 15.11
C ALA A 67 -5.13 -4.46 13.59
N GLN A 68 -6.28 -4.65 12.96
CA GLN A 68 -6.38 -4.75 11.50
C GLN A 68 -5.98 -3.44 10.80
N ARG A 69 -6.41 -2.29 11.34
CA ARG A 69 -5.97 -0.98 10.84
C ARG A 69 -4.45 -0.82 10.93
N ALA A 70 -3.86 -1.13 12.07
CA ALA A 70 -2.41 -1.03 12.26
C ALA A 70 -1.65 -1.92 11.27
N LEU A 71 -2.16 -3.12 11.00
CA LEU A 71 -1.55 -4.02 10.02
C LEU A 71 -1.57 -3.45 8.59
N VAL A 72 -2.69 -2.88 8.15
CA VAL A 72 -2.82 -2.27 6.81
C VAL A 72 -2.00 -0.99 6.70
N ALA A 73 -2.02 -0.12 7.72
CA ALA A 73 -1.17 1.07 7.76
C ALA A 73 0.32 0.70 7.68
N ASN A 74 0.75 -0.33 8.41
CA ASN A 74 2.12 -0.82 8.33
C ASN A 74 2.46 -1.41 6.95
N ALA A 75 1.52 -2.08 6.29
CA ALA A 75 1.70 -2.56 4.91
C ALA A 75 1.91 -1.41 3.92
N VAL A 76 1.09 -0.36 4.01
CA VAL A 76 1.26 0.87 3.23
C VAL A 76 2.65 1.47 3.48
N ASN A 77 3.04 1.61 4.74
CA ASN A 77 4.33 2.19 5.09
C ASN A 77 5.51 1.37 4.56
N ARG A 78 5.45 0.03 4.65
CA ARG A 78 6.49 -0.86 4.12
C ARG A 78 6.62 -0.74 2.61
N SER A 79 5.50 -0.75 1.87
CA SER A 79 5.51 -0.62 0.41
C SER A 79 6.09 0.74 -0.02
N LEU A 80 5.66 1.83 0.63
CA LEU A 80 6.24 3.16 0.40
C LEU A 80 7.74 3.19 0.70
N CYS A 81 8.18 2.63 1.83
CA CYS A 81 9.58 2.55 2.18
C CYS A 81 10.41 1.82 1.10
N ALA A 82 9.95 0.64 0.67
CA ALA A 82 10.62 -0.13 -0.36
C ALA A 82 10.70 0.65 -1.69
N GLY A 83 9.57 1.17 -2.16
CA GLY A 83 9.50 1.88 -3.44
C GLY A 83 10.26 3.21 -3.45
N LEU A 84 10.17 4.01 -2.40
CA LEU A 84 10.89 5.28 -2.31
C LEU A 84 12.41 5.08 -2.20
N SER A 85 12.84 4.00 -1.54
CA SER A 85 14.27 3.67 -1.36
C SER A 85 15.02 3.30 -2.65
N GLU A 86 14.30 3.16 -3.76
CA GLU A 86 14.89 2.99 -5.10
C GLU A 86 15.67 4.23 -5.54
N ARG A 87 15.28 5.42 -5.07
CA ARG A 87 15.93 6.68 -5.45
C ARG A 87 16.27 7.57 -4.27
N PHE A 88 15.37 7.64 -3.29
CA PHE A 88 15.51 8.55 -2.17
C PHE A 88 16.24 7.88 -1.01
N GLU A 89 17.03 8.68 -0.30
CA GLU A 89 17.46 8.31 1.05
C GLU A 89 16.28 8.48 2.01
N VAL A 90 15.82 7.37 2.61
CA VAL A 90 14.73 7.41 3.59
C VAL A 90 15.31 7.73 4.96
N VAL A 91 15.04 8.93 5.45
CA VAL A 91 15.61 9.45 6.71
C VAL A 91 14.68 9.25 7.89
N SER A 92 15.22 9.35 9.10
CA SER A 92 14.43 9.16 10.33
C SER A 92 13.45 10.32 10.57
N ALA A 93 12.53 10.13 11.52
CA ALA A 93 11.51 11.12 11.86
C ALA A 93 12.10 12.46 12.35
N SER A 94 13.26 12.42 13.01
CA SER A 94 13.95 13.60 13.54
C SER A 94 14.85 14.29 12.52
N ASP A 95 15.19 13.61 11.43
CA ASP A 95 16.18 14.12 10.47
C ASP A 95 15.55 15.05 9.43
N PRO A 96 16.29 16.06 8.94
CA PRO A 96 15.83 16.96 7.91
C PRO A 96 15.63 16.22 6.56
N ALA A 97 14.42 16.21 6.01
CA ALA A 97 14.12 15.68 4.68
C ALA A 97 13.70 16.75 3.68
N ASP A 98 14.08 16.57 2.41
CA ASP A 98 13.68 17.45 1.31
C ASP A 98 12.18 17.34 1.05
N LEU A 99 11.65 16.11 1.14
CA LEU A 99 10.24 15.80 1.02
C LEU A 99 9.75 15.03 2.24
N THR A 100 8.54 15.35 2.70
CA THR A 100 7.82 14.59 3.72
C THR A 100 6.58 13.96 3.09
N VAL A 101 6.49 12.64 3.13
CA VAL A 101 5.35 11.88 2.60
C VAL A 101 4.32 11.65 3.70
N HIS A 102 3.08 11.98 3.40
CA HIS A 102 1.91 11.69 4.20
C HIS A 102 0.99 10.77 3.41
N ALA A 103 0.48 9.72 4.05
CA ALA A 103 -0.53 8.83 3.50
C ALA A 103 -1.67 8.64 4.49
N VAL A 104 -2.90 8.78 4.02
CA VAL A 104 -4.12 8.64 4.81
C VAL A 104 -5.05 7.66 4.12
N ILE A 105 -5.38 6.58 4.82
CA ILE A 105 -6.40 5.63 4.40
C ILE A 105 -7.76 6.29 4.62
N THR A 106 -8.45 6.57 3.52
CA THR A 106 -9.72 7.30 3.50
C THR A 106 -10.92 6.38 3.44
N HIS A 107 -10.72 5.15 2.94
CA HIS A 107 -11.76 4.14 2.92
C HIS A 107 -11.15 2.75 2.95
N MET A 108 -11.76 1.85 3.73
CA MET A 108 -11.44 0.43 3.75
C MET A 108 -12.68 -0.37 4.10
N THR A 109 -12.99 -1.39 3.31
CA THR A 109 -14.09 -2.32 3.58
C THR A 109 -13.57 -3.74 3.68
N VAL A 110 -14.06 -4.49 4.67
CA VAL A 110 -13.83 -5.94 4.78
C VAL A 110 -14.99 -6.67 4.09
N THR A 111 -14.76 -7.77 3.37
CA THR A 111 -15.89 -8.62 2.94
C THR A 111 -16.61 -9.15 4.16
N ASP A 112 -17.93 -9.29 4.04
CA ASP A 112 -18.83 -9.83 5.04
C ASP A 112 -18.18 -10.93 5.92
N PRO A 113 -18.11 -10.75 7.25
CA PRO A 113 -17.57 -11.76 8.18
C PRO A 113 -18.27 -13.13 8.08
N ASN A 114 -19.49 -13.20 7.53
CA ASN A 114 -20.18 -14.46 7.27
C ASN A 114 -19.60 -15.25 6.08
N ALA A 115 -18.94 -14.60 5.13
CA ALA A 115 -18.23 -15.28 4.04
C ALA A 115 -16.91 -15.93 4.50
N VAL A 116 -16.32 -15.43 5.59
CA VAL A 116 -15.08 -15.96 6.21
C VAL A 116 -15.35 -17.26 6.99
N ALA A 117 -16.59 -17.49 7.44
CA ALA A 117 -16.96 -18.70 8.17
C ALA A 117 -16.83 -19.97 7.32
N ALA A 118 -16.99 -19.87 6.00
CA ALA A 118 -16.77 -21.00 5.08
C ALA A 118 -15.28 -21.34 4.91
N THR A 119 -14.38 -20.37 5.09
CA THR A 119 -12.92 -20.57 4.90
C THR A 119 -12.20 -20.97 6.19
N LYS A 120 -12.83 -20.82 7.36
CA LYS A 120 -12.26 -21.25 8.66
C LYS A 120 -11.98 -22.75 8.77
N VAL A 121 -12.50 -23.58 7.85
CA VAL A 121 -12.29 -25.03 7.86
C VAL A 121 -11.05 -25.46 7.07
N ALA A 122 -10.49 -24.60 6.21
CA ALA A 122 -9.39 -25.00 5.30
C ALA A 122 -7.97 -24.77 5.87
N SER A 123 -7.77 -23.83 6.80
CA SER A 123 -6.41 -23.45 7.25
C SER A 123 -5.99 -24.02 8.61
N VAL A 124 -6.82 -24.86 9.25
CA VAL A 124 -6.45 -25.60 10.49
C VAL A 124 -6.09 -27.05 10.16
N ALA A 125 -5.42 -27.27 9.02
CA ALA A 125 -4.90 -28.58 8.66
C ALA A 125 -3.37 -28.61 8.84
N LYS A 126 -2.95 -29.15 9.99
CA LYS A 126 -1.66 -29.81 10.24
C LYS A 126 -0.41 -28.90 10.30
N SER A 127 -0.28 -28.11 11.37
CA SER A 127 1.05 -27.92 11.96
C SER A 127 1.23 -28.99 13.03
N PHE A 128 1.70 -30.16 12.60
CA PHE A 128 2.25 -31.14 13.53
C PHE A 128 3.41 -30.48 14.28
N LEU A 129 3.39 -30.67 15.59
CA LEU A 129 4.39 -30.23 16.56
C LEU A 129 5.76 -30.84 16.21
N LEU A 130 6.55 -30.15 15.39
CA LEU A 130 7.99 -30.38 15.30
C LEU A 130 8.67 -29.38 16.25
N PRO A 131 9.35 -29.83 17.32
CA PRO A 131 10.08 -28.93 18.19
C PRO A 131 11.20 -28.24 17.41
N GLY A 132 11.19 -26.91 17.38
CA GLY A 132 12.23 -26.08 16.77
C GLY A 132 11.89 -25.37 15.46
N VAL A 133 10.70 -25.59 14.88
CA VAL A 133 10.25 -24.83 13.70
C VAL A 133 9.41 -23.63 14.15
N PRO A 134 9.82 -22.37 13.85
CA PRO A 134 8.96 -21.22 14.07
C PRO A 134 7.65 -21.43 13.32
N VAL A 135 6.54 -21.53 14.04
CA VAL A 135 5.22 -21.63 13.43
C VAL A 135 5.00 -20.35 12.61
N PRO A 136 4.80 -20.42 11.29
CA PRO A 136 4.41 -19.24 10.53
C PRO A 136 3.13 -18.71 11.16
N THR A 137 3.18 -17.52 11.75
CA THR A 137 1.96 -16.89 12.26
C THR A 137 1.06 -16.67 11.03
N PRO A 138 -0.14 -17.28 10.97
CA PRO A 138 -0.96 -17.17 9.77
C PRO A 138 -1.28 -15.70 9.53
N ARG A 139 -0.89 -15.16 8.36
CA ARG A 139 -1.38 -13.87 7.89
C ARG A 139 -2.91 -13.92 7.97
N LEU A 140 -3.51 -12.98 8.71
CA LEU A 140 -4.97 -12.90 8.79
C LEU A 140 -5.45 -12.23 7.50
N PRO A 141 -6.10 -12.96 6.58
CA PRO A 141 -6.66 -12.31 5.41
C PRO A 141 -7.72 -11.32 5.89
N ILE A 142 -7.45 -10.03 5.69
CA ILE A 142 -8.44 -8.98 5.92
C ILE A 142 -9.27 -8.97 4.64
N GLY A 143 -10.45 -9.60 4.73
CA GLY A 143 -11.31 -9.95 3.59
C GLY A 143 -11.54 -8.80 2.60
N LEU A 144 -11.67 -9.18 1.33
CA LEU A 144 -11.91 -8.38 0.12
C LEU A 144 -12.92 -7.25 0.26
N GLY A 145 -12.52 -6.06 -0.14
CA GLY A 145 -13.48 -5.02 -0.43
C GLY A 145 -12.86 -3.98 -1.32
N THR A 146 -12.39 -2.92 -0.71
CA THR A 146 -11.83 -1.77 -1.39
C THR A 146 -10.85 -1.08 -0.45
N LEU A 147 -9.86 -0.41 -1.03
CA LEU A 147 -8.94 0.46 -0.31
C LEU A 147 -8.86 1.77 -1.08
N SER A 148 -9.02 2.87 -0.36
CA SER A 148 -8.80 4.21 -0.89
C SER A 148 -7.80 4.93 0.01
N ILE A 149 -6.82 5.56 -0.62
CA ILE A 149 -5.71 6.23 0.04
C ILE A 149 -5.49 7.56 -0.64
N GLU A 150 -5.34 8.59 0.18
CA GLU A 150 -4.81 9.88 -0.22
C GLU A 150 -3.38 10.00 0.25
N ALA A 151 -2.49 10.43 -0.63
CA ALA A 151 -1.11 10.70 -0.27
C ALA A 151 -0.56 11.93 -0.94
N GLU A 152 0.37 12.58 -0.24
CA GLU A 152 1.11 13.72 -0.75
C GLU A 152 2.56 13.72 -0.28
N ALA A 153 3.41 14.33 -1.09
CA ALA A 153 4.77 14.69 -0.73
C ALA A 153 4.87 16.21 -0.62
N ARG A 154 5.26 16.68 0.56
CA ARG A 154 5.41 18.11 0.87
C ARG A 154 6.88 18.47 1.00
N ALA A 155 7.29 19.56 0.36
CA ALA A 155 8.60 20.17 0.57
C ALA A 155 8.72 20.80 1.97
N ARG A 156 9.96 21.15 2.36
CA ARG A 156 10.27 21.80 3.65
C ARG A 156 9.46 23.07 3.91
N ASN A 157 9.09 23.81 2.87
CA ASN A 157 8.28 25.02 2.94
C ASN A 157 6.76 24.75 2.98
N GLY A 158 6.33 23.48 2.99
CA GLY A 158 4.93 23.08 2.98
C GLY A 158 4.31 22.96 1.60
N THR A 159 5.03 23.28 0.52
CA THR A 159 4.50 23.14 -0.85
C THR A 159 4.24 21.66 -1.17
N GLN A 160 3.07 21.37 -1.72
CA GLN A 160 2.70 20.05 -2.21
C GLN A 160 3.32 19.79 -3.59
N ASP A 161 4.41 19.01 -3.63
CA ASP A 161 5.13 18.70 -4.87
C ASP A 161 4.64 17.41 -5.53
N ALA A 162 3.91 16.56 -4.81
CA ALA A 162 3.16 15.47 -5.41
C ALA A 162 1.92 15.15 -4.59
N ALA A 163 0.88 14.69 -5.26
CA ALA A 163 -0.33 14.20 -4.63
C ALA A 163 -0.99 13.10 -5.46
N MET A 164 -1.67 12.19 -4.78
CA MET A 164 -2.41 11.10 -5.37
C MET A 164 -3.65 10.80 -4.52
N VAL A 165 -4.81 10.76 -5.17
CA VAL A 165 -6.02 10.13 -4.64
C VAL A 165 -6.17 8.81 -5.38
N TRP A 166 -5.97 7.71 -4.66
CA TRP A 166 -5.89 6.36 -5.21
C TRP A 166 -7.03 5.51 -4.64
N GLY A 167 -7.72 4.78 -5.51
CA GLY A 167 -8.78 3.88 -5.08
C GLY A 167 -8.85 2.63 -5.95
N ARG A 168 -8.82 1.45 -5.32
CA ARG A 168 -8.97 0.18 -6.02
C ARG A 168 -9.78 -0.83 -5.20
N GLY A 169 -10.63 -1.58 -5.90
CA GLY A 169 -11.39 -2.70 -5.35
C GLY A 169 -10.75 -4.04 -5.69
N ALA A 170 -11.04 -5.06 -4.88
CA ALA A 170 -10.77 -6.44 -5.27
C ALA A 170 -11.62 -6.80 -6.50
N ASN A 171 -11.03 -7.51 -7.47
CA ASN A 171 -11.64 -7.87 -8.78
C ASN A 171 -11.87 -6.72 -9.76
N ALA A 172 -11.19 -5.58 -9.63
CA ALA A 172 -11.08 -4.67 -10.75
C ALA A 172 -10.32 -5.41 -11.89
N LEU A 173 -11.00 -5.60 -13.02
CA LEU A 173 -10.72 -6.61 -14.07
C LEU A 173 -9.25 -6.63 -14.54
N SER A 174 -8.49 -7.66 -14.15
CA SER A 174 -7.27 -8.06 -14.89
C SER A 174 -7.71 -8.88 -16.10
N GLY A 175 -7.44 -8.37 -17.30
CA GLY A 175 -7.88 -8.94 -18.59
C GLY A 175 -7.21 -10.26 -19.01
N SER A 176 -6.99 -11.20 -18.09
CA SER A 176 -6.62 -12.55 -18.48
C SER A 176 -7.43 -13.55 -17.67
N ALA A 177 -7.95 -14.56 -18.38
CA ALA A 177 -8.67 -15.71 -17.85
C ALA A 177 -7.76 -16.62 -17.00
N ARG A 178 -7.13 -16.04 -15.99
CA ARG A 178 -6.70 -16.70 -14.77
C ARG A 178 -7.47 -16.00 -13.67
N VAL A 179 -8.37 -16.72 -13.02
CA VAL A 179 -8.99 -16.30 -11.75
C VAL A 179 -7.84 -16.15 -10.75
N SER A 180 -7.22 -14.96 -10.75
CA SER A 180 -6.18 -14.60 -9.80
C SER A 180 -6.89 -14.17 -8.53
N ASN A 181 -6.59 -14.88 -7.45
CA ASN A 181 -7.25 -14.79 -6.17
C ASN A 181 -7.45 -13.35 -5.70
N VAL A 182 -8.66 -13.03 -5.22
CA VAL A 182 -8.89 -12.40 -3.91
C VAL A 182 -7.71 -11.52 -3.44
N GLY A 183 -7.66 -10.25 -3.86
CA GLY A 183 -6.67 -9.31 -3.35
C GLY A 183 -7.06 -8.77 -1.98
N ASP A 184 -6.37 -9.20 -0.93
CA ASP A 184 -6.59 -8.70 0.42
C ASP A 184 -6.11 -7.24 0.57
N ALA A 185 -6.42 -6.61 1.71
CA ALA A 185 -6.03 -5.22 1.96
C ALA A 185 -4.50 -4.99 1.87
N TYR A 186 -3.67 -6.03 2.03
CA TYR A 186 -2.21 -5.93 1.90
C TYR A 186 -1.78 -5.82 0.44
N GLU A 187 -2.38 -6.60 -0.46
CA GLU A 187 -2.12 -6.46 -1.90
C GLU A 187 -2.52 -5.08 -2.42
N LEU A 188 -3.66 -4.55 -1.94
CA LEU A 188 -4.08 -3.18 -2.28
C LEU A 188 -3.14 -2.13 -1.70
N ALA A 189 -2.66 -2.30 -0.47
CA ALA A 189 -1.67 -1.43 0.15
C ALA A 189 -0.33 -1.45 -0.62
N ASN A 190 0.10 -2.63 -1.08
CA ASN A 190 1.30 -2.80 -1.89
C ASN A 190 1.17 -2.09 -3.23
N ALA A 191 0.06 -2.31 -3.95
CA ALA A 191 -0.22 -1.67 -5.23
C ALA A 191 -0.23 -0.14 -5.11
N PHE A 192 -0.87 0.41 -4.08
CA PHE A 192 -0.83 1.84 -3.79
C PHE A 192 0.60 2.34 -3.58
N GLY A 193 1.38 1.67 -2.72
CA GLY A 193 2.74 2.10 -2.41
C GLY A 193 3.67 2.04 -3.63
N GLU A 194 3.48 1.07 -4.52
CA GLU A 194 4.17 0.99 -5.81
C GLU A 194 3.82 2.16 -6.74
N ASP A 195 2.52 2.43 -6.92
CA ASP A 195 2.04 3.51 -7.80
C ASP A 195 2.54 4.88 -7.32
N PHE A 196 2.40 5.16 -6.02
CA PHE A 196 2.85 6.42 -5.43
C PHE A 196 4.37 6.54 -5.46
N SER A 197 5.11 5.48 -5.13
CA SER A 197 6.58 5.52 -5.19
C SER A 197 7.09 5.71 -6.61
N LYS A 198 6.45 5.08 -7.60
CA LYS A 198 6.80 5.28 -9.01
C LYS A 198 6.56 6.73 -9.43
N LEU A 199 5.44 7.34 -9.04
CA LEU A 199 5.18 8.77 -9.25
C LEU A 199 6.32 9.64 -8.69
N MET A 200 6.77 9.34 -7.48
CA MET A 200 7.83 10.09 -6.81
C MET A 200 9.21 9.89 -7.44
N VAL A 201 9.53 8.65 -7.82
CA VAL A 201 10.85 8.27 -8.34
C VAL A 201 11.05 8.75 -9.78
N THR A 202 10.01 8.73 -10.60
CA THR A 202 10.08 9.12 -12.02
C THR A 202 9.62 10.54 -12.29
N GLY A 203 8.81 11.13 -11.40
CA GLY A 203 8.11 12.38 -11.65
C GLY A 203 7.04 12.26 -12.74
N GLU A 204 6.57 11.04 -13.04
CA GLU A 204 5.63 10.74 -14.12
C GLU A 204 4.50 9.84 -13.62
N SER A 205 3.36 9.88 -14.31
CA SER A 205 2.23 9.02 -14.00
C SER A 205 2.63 7.54 -14.04
N PRO A 206 2.35 6.76 -12.98
CA PRO A 206 2.72 5.34 -12.93
C PRO A 206 1.95 4.49 -13.95
N PHE A 207 0.88 5.02 -14.54
CA PHE A 207 -0.06 4.32 -15.42
C PHE A 207 0.20 4.52 -16.93
N LYS A 208 1.16 5.39 -17.31
CA LYS A 208 1.45 5.69 -18.73
C LYS A 208 2.64 4.91 -19.31
N SER A 209 3.51 4.34 -18.47
CA SER A 209 4.67 3.55 -18.94
C SER A 209 4.54 2.08 -18.55
N LEU A 210 4.77 1.18 -19.52
CA LEU A 210 5.00 -0.24 -19.25
C LEU A 210 6.21 -0.37 -18.32
N SER A 211 5.95 -0.78 -17.08
CA SER A 211 6.94 -0.90 -16.02
C SER A 211 8.04 -1.90 -16.40
N GLY A 212 9.29 -1.56 -16.09
CA GLY A 212 10.36 -2.55 -16.00
C GLY A 212 10.12 -3.53 -14.84
N PRO A 213 10.92 -4.62 -14.75
CA PRO A 213 10.83 -5.55 -13.63
C PRO A 213 11.02 -4.83 -12.28
N PRO A 214 10.44 -5.34 -11.18
CA PRO A 214 10.61 -4.75 -9.85
C PRO A 214 12.09 -4.73 -9.44
N SER A 215 12.47 -3.73 -8.63
CA SER A 215 13.83 -3.61 -8.09
C SER A 215 14.18 -4.73 -7.11
N ALA A 216 15.48 -4.93 -6.88
CA ALA A 216 15.96 -5.88 -5.89
C ALA A 216 15.45 -5.53 -4.48
N GLU A 217 15.39 -4.23 -4.14
CA GLU A 217 14.85 -3.74 -2.88
C GLU A 217 13.38 -4.13 -2.68
N ARG A 218 12.54 -3.99 -3.72
CA ARG A 218 11.14 -4.42 -3.66
C ARG A 218 11.03 -5.94 -3.50
N LEU A 219 11.79 -6.69 -4.29
CA LEU A 219 11.81 -8.16 -4.21
C LEU A 219 12.23 -8.63 -2.81
N GLN A 220 13.26 -8.00 -2.23
CA GLN A 220 13.72 -8.31 -0.88
C GLN A 220 12.65 -7.97 0.17
N SER A 221 11.99 -6.82 0.05
CA SER A 221 10.90 -6.43 0.96
C SER A 221 9.74 -7.42 0.90
N TRP A 222 9.29 -7.82 -0.29
CA TRP A 222 8.22 -8.82 -0.45
C TRP A 222 8.61 -10.20 0.07
N ALA A 223 9.89 -10.55 -0.01
CA ALA A 223 10.44 -11.77 0.56
C ALA A 223 10.66 -11.68 2.09
N GLY A 224 10.23 -10.61 2.75
CA GLY A 224 10.36 -10.42 4.21
C GLY A 224 11.77 -10.03 4.66
N GLY A 225 12.61 -9.58 3.74
CA GLY A 225 13.94 -9.09 4.03
C GLY A 225 13.94 -7.78 4.81
N ALA A 226 15.09 -7.45 5.39
CA ALA A 226 15.27 -6.16 6.07
C ALA A 226 15.14 -5.00 5.07
N PRO A 227 14.56 -3.85 5.48
CA PRO A 227 14.51 -2.68 4.63
C PRO A 227 15.91 -2.09 4.42
N LYS A 228 16.11 -1.37 3.31
CA LYS A 228 17.37 -0.71 2.96
C LYS A 228 17.81 0.35 3.98
N TYR A 229 16.85 1.03 4.60
CA TYR A 229 17.09 2.10 5.57
C TYR A 229 16.52 1.73 6.94
N ALA A 230 17.28 1.98 8.00
CA ALA A 230 16.87 1.73 9.39
C ALA A 230 15.58 2.50 9.78
N ALA A 231 15.37 3.68 9.17
CA ALA A 231 14.16 4.48 9.35
C ALA A 231 12.87 3.73 9.00
N CYS A 232 12.95 2.65 8.19
CA CYS A 232 11.81 1.83 7.78
C CYS A 232 11.55 0.64 8.70
N GLU A 233 12.47 0.28 9.63
CA GLU A 233 12.29 -0.89 10.50
C GLU A 233 11.12 -0.74 11.47
N VAL A 234 10.75 0.51 11.79
CA VAL A 234 9.62 0.84 12.67
C VAL A 234 8.26 0.35 12.13
N PHE A 235 8.16 0.06 10.83
CA PHE A 235 6.93 -0.44 10.18
C PHE A 235 6.85 -1.97 10.13
N GLY A 236 7.83 -2.65 10.74
CA GLY A 236 7.97 -4.10 10.72
C GLY A 236 8.44 -4.63 9.37
N ARG A 237 8.38 -5.95 9.21
CA ARG A 237 8.77 -6.66 7.98
C ARG A 237 7.57 -7.41 7.42
N GLU A 238 7.54 -7.59 6.10
CA GLU A 238 6.59 -8.53 5.50
C GLU A 238 6.85 -9.93 6.05
N GLN A 239 5.79 -10.72 6.21
CA GLN A 239 5.92 -12.13 6.55
C GLN A 239 6.30 -12.91 5.30
N GLY A 240 7.57 -12.79 4.91
CA GLY A 240 8.10 -13.44 3.73
C GLY A 240 8.43 -14.92 3.92
N VAL A 241 8.87 -15.54 2.83
CA VAL A 241 9.24 -16.96 2.70
C VAL A 241 10.46 -17.35 3.56
N THR A 242 11.00 -16.43 4.37
CA THR A 242 12.04 -16.70 5.37
C THR A 242 11.58 -17.58 6.53
N GLY A 243 10.29 -17.93 6.61
CA GLY A 243 9.81 -19.08 7.38
C GLY A 243 10.04 -20.46 6.71
N LEU A 244 10.60 -20.50 5.49
CA LEU A 244 10.76 -21.73 4.70
C LEU A 244 12.23 -22.13 4.43
N VAL A 245 13.21 -21.33 4.84
CA VAL A 245 14.64 -21.63 4.59
C VAL A 245 15.48 -21.40 5.85
N SER A 246 15.18 -22.16 6.88
CA SER A 246 16.16 -22.65 7.84
C SER A 246 15.69 -24.03 8.31
N GLY A 247 16.04 -25.03 7.51
CA GLY A 247 15.82 -26.45 7.73
C GLY A 247 16.73 -27.21 6.79
#